data_AF-A0A1E4N9I3-F1
#
_entry.id   AF-A0A1E4N9I3-F1
#
_cell.length_a   1.000
_cell.length_b   1.000
_cell.length_c   1.000
_cell.angle_alpha   90.00
_cell.angle_beta   90.00
_cell.angle_gamma   90.00
#
_symmetry.space_group_name_H-M   'P 1'
#
loop_
_entity.id
_entity.type
_entity.pdbx_description
1 polymer ?
#
loop_
_entity_poly.entity_id
_entity_poly.type
_entity_poly.pdbx_seq_one_letter_code
_entity_poly.pdbx_strand_id
1 'polypeptide(L)'
;MTQNVSRRDFFKMSGGLAAGAGVAATGLAPAVAEAAPLNTSATLPYPAKAVGKAGGMKVNEPVDFSYPDASSPCQAIRMGQAVPGGVGPDQDIVAYSILCTHQGCPTSYDSKDRCFKCPCHYSIFDAEKNGQTVCGQAPTSLPRIVLEYNAKTDTVTAVAVDGLIYGRQANVL
;
A
#
# COMPACT_ATOMS: atom_id res chain seq x y z
N MET A 1 16.09 -35.54 31.17
CA MET A 1 16.07 -35.67 29.70
C MET A 1 14.92 -34.82 29.18
N THR A 2 15.19 -33.59 28.75
CA THR A 2 14.22 -32.70 28.11
C THR A 2 14.18 -33.03 26.62
N GLN A 3 13.06 -33.59 26.12
CA GLN A 3 12.89 -33.82 24.69
C GLN A 3 12.48 -32.50 24.02
N ASN A 4 13.32 -31.99 23.13
CA ASN A 4 13.00 -30.84 22.27
C ASN A 4 12.05 -31.30 21.16
N VAL A 5 10.79 -30.92 21.24
CA VAL A 5 9.82 -31.09 20.14
C VAL A 5 10.18 -30.09 19.04
N SER A 6 10.54 -30.57 17.85
CA SER A 6 10.86 -29.68 16.74
C SER A 6 9.58 -29.14 16.09
N ARG A 7 9.69 -28.01 15.39
CA ARG A 7 8.60 -27.44 14.58
C ARG A 7 8.01 -28.46 13.59
N ARG A 8 8.83 -29.38 13.09
CA ARG A 8 8.40 -30.44 12.17
C ARG A 8 7.56 -31.51 12.85
N ASP A 9 7.81 -31.77 14.13
CA ASP A 9 7.08 -32.77 14.90
C ASP A 9 5.70 -32.24 15.33
N PHE A 10 5.61 -30.93 15.61
CA PHE A 10 4.35 -30.25 15.86
C PHE A 10 3.40 -30.32 14.64
N PHE A 11 3.90 -30.05 13.43
CA PHE A 11 3.08 -30.13 12.20
C PHE A 11 2.63 -31.55 11.85
N LYS A 12 3.39 -32.58 12.26
CA LYS A 12 2.98 -33.98 12.08
C LYS A 12 1.88 -34.39 13.06
N MET A 13 1.90 -33.88 14.28
CA MET A 13 0.87 -34.17 15.28
C MET A 13 -0.46 -33.45 15.01
N SER A 14 -0.44 -32.25 14.42
CA SER A 14 -1.66 -31.50 14.13
C SER A 14 -2.37 -31.90 12.82
N GLY A 15 -1.70 -32.65 11.93
CA GLY A 15 -2.25 -33.04 10.62
C GLY A 15 -3.16 -34.27 10.62
N GLY A 16 -3.43 -34.91 11.76
CA GLY A 16 -4.08 -36.23 11.84
C GLY A 16 -5.40 -36.24 12.61
N LEU A 17 -6.41 -35.48 12.19
CA LEU A 17 -7.78 -35.60 12.70
C LEU A 17 -8.81 -35.37 11.57
N ALA A 18 -8.85 -36.31 10.63
CA ALA A 18 -9.97 -36.45 9.70
C ALA A 18 -10.14 -37.92 9.29
N ALA A 19 -10.49 -38.78 10.24
CA ALA A 19 -11.00 -40.11 9.92
C ALA A 19 -11.90 -40.64 11.04
N GLY A 20 -13.21 -40.65 10.79
CA GLY A 20 -14.12 -41.66 11.35
C GLY A 20 -15.24 -41.18 12.26
N ALA A 21 -16.45 -41.03 11.70
CA ALA A 21 -17.67 -41.63 12.24
C ALA A 21 -18.75 -41.58 11.13
N GLY A 22 -19.18 -42.75 10.65
CA GLY A 22 -20.18 -42.87 9.59
C GLY A 22 -21.58 -42.50 10.06
N VAL A 23 -22.35 -41.86 9.17
CA VAL A 23 -23.80 -41.73 9.28
C VAL A 23 -24.41 -42.09 7.93
N ALA A 24 -25.47 -42.90 7.98
CA ALA A 24 -26.18 -43.47 6.86
C ALA A 24 -26.73 -42.42 5.87
N ALA A 25 -26.75 -42.79 4.60
CA ALA A 25 -27.20 -41.97 3.48
C ALA A 25 -28.71 -41.69 3.52
N THR A 26 -29.07 -40.40 3.53
CA THR A 26 -30.34 -39.89 3.00
C THR A 26 -30.02 -38.91 1.88
N GLY A 27 -30.61 -39.15 0.71
CA GLY A 27 -30.23 -38.55 -0.57
C GLY A 27 -30.36 -37.03 -0.65
N LEU A 28 -29.25 -36.35 -0.39
CA LEU A 28 -29.00 -35.00 -0.89
C LEU A 28 -27.84 -35.12 -1.88
N ALA A 29 -28.07 -34.74 -3.13
CA ALA A 29 -27.00 -34.60 -4.09
C ALA A 29 -25.93 -33.67 -3.47
N PRO A 30 -24.64 -34.02 -3.48
CA PRO A 30 -23.63 -33.10 -3.03
C PRO A 30 -23.67 -31.93 -4.01
N ALA A 31 -24.18 -30.79 -3.55
CA ALA A 31 -23.84 -29.53 -4.18
C ALA A 31 -22.32 -29.44 -4.05
N VAL A 32 -21.61 -29.73 -5.13
CA VAL A 32 -20.18 -29.48 -5.22
C VAL A 32 -20.09 -27.96 -5.19
N ALA A 33 -19.94 -27.42 -3.98
CA ALA A 33 -19.59 -26.03 -3.81
C ALA A 33 -18.17 -25.91 -4.37
N GLU A 34 -18.08 -25.42 -5.61
CA GLU A 34 -16.82 -25.04 -6.22
C GLU A 34 -16.16 -24.05 -5.25
N ALA A 35 -15.08 -24.48 -4.59
CA ALA A 35 -14.34 -23.59 -3.73
C ALA A 35 -13.87 -22.42 -4.59
N ALA A 36 -14.29 -21.20 -4.23
CA ALA A 36 -13.81 -20.01 -4.92
C ALA A 36 -12.27 -20.06 -4.96
N PRO A 37 -11.65 -19.75 -6.10
CA PRO A 37 -10.20 -19.85 -6.23
C PRO A 37 -9.55 -19.01 -5.13
N LEU A 38 -8.79 -19.67 -4.27
CA LEU A 38 -8.03 -18.99 -3.22
C LEU A 38 -6.91 -18.23 -3.92
N ASN A 39 -6.99 -16.91 -3.94
CA ASN A 39 -5.94 -16.08 -4.49
C ASN A 39 -4.75 -16.15 -3.51
N THR A 40 -3.74 -16.97 -3.82
CA THR A 40 -2.55 -17.14 -2.96
C THR A 40 -1.56 -15.99 -3.05
N SER A 41 -1.92 -14.91 -3.76
CA SER A 41 -1.12 -13.70 -3.83
C SER A 41 -1.05 -13.04 -2.45
N ALA A 42 0.17 -12.83 -1.95
CA ALA A 42 0.39 -12.09 -0.70
C ALA A 42 0.16 -10.58 -0.87
N THR A 43 -0.04 -10.10 -2.10
CA THR A 43 -0.27 -8.69 -2.45
C THR A 43 -1.67 -8.49 -3.02
N LEU A 44 -2.28 -7.36 -2.65
CA LEU A 44 -3.57 -6.93 -3.22
C LEU A 44 -3.43 -6.71 -4.74
N PRO A 45 -4.51 -6.92 -5.51
CA PRO A 45 -4.50 -6.78 -6.97
C PRO A 45 -4.54 -5.30 -7.38
N TYR A 46 -3.45 -4.59 -7.12
CA TYR A 46 -3.32 -3.18 -7.45
C TYR A 46 -3.33 -2.94 -8.98
N PRO A 47 -4.09 -1.96 -9.48
CA PRO A 47 -4.03 -1.59 -10.89
C PRO A 47 -2.70 -0.89 -11.19
N ALA A 48 -2.15 -1.08 -12.39
CA ALA A 48 -1.09 -0.22 -12.89
C ALA A 48 -1.71 1.06 -13.48
N LYS A 49 -1.32 2.23 -12.96
CA LYS A 49 -1.86 3.52 -13.42
C LYS A 49 -0.75 4.50 -13.75
N ALA A 50 -0.72 4.99 -14.98
CA ALA A 50 0.22 6.05 -15.38
C ALA A 50 -0.06 7.34 -14.58
N VAL A 51 0.99 7.89 -13.97
CA VAL A 51 0.95 9.16 -13.23
C VAL A 51 1.38 10.32 -14.13
N GLY A 52 2.37 10.09 -15.00
CA GLY A 52 2.88 11.09 -15.93
C GLY A 52 4.25 10.71 -16.49
N LYS A 53 4.91 11.68 -17.15
CA LYS A 53 6.29 11.54 -17.61
C LYS A 53 7.26 12.21 -16.63
N ALA A 54 8.38 11.56 -16.32
CA ALA A 54 9.35 12.10 -15.36
C ALA A 54 9.93 13.45 -15.82
N GLY A 55 10.26 13.60 -17.11
CA GLY A 55 10.75 14.86 -17.66
C GLY A 55 9.71 15.99 -17.67
N GLY A 56 8.42 15.67 -17.55
CA GLY A 56 7.34 16.65 -17.44
C GLY A 56 7.05 17.11 -16.01
N MET A 57 7.59 16.41 -15.00
CA MET A 57 7.41 16.79 -13.59
C MET A 57 8.40 17.88 -13.21
N LYS A 58 7.87 19.05 -12.86
CA LYS A 58 8.68 20.15 -12.32
C LYS A 58 9.15 19.82 -10.91
N VAL A 59 10.36 20.26 -10.60
CA VAL A 59 10.94 20.08 -9.27
C VAL A 59 10.11 20.81 -8.22
N ASN A 60 9.77 20.11 -7.15
CA ASN A 60 9.08 20.60 -5.96
C ASN A 60 7.66 21.17 -6.22
N GLU A 61 7.04 20.78 -7.34
CA GLU A 61 5.65 21.11 -7.68
C GLU A 61 4.84 19.80 -7.68
N PRO A 62 3.76 19.69 -6.88
CA PRO A 62 2.98 18.47 -6.80
C PRO A 62 2.12 18.26 -8.06
N VAL A 63 2.04 17.01 -8.49
CA VAL A 63 1.16 16.52 -9.54
C VAL A 63 0.04 15.71 -8.91
N ASP A 64 -1.18 16.21 -8.99
CA ASP A 64 -2.36 15.55 -8.47
C ASP A 64 -2.77 14.35 -9.34
N PHE A 65 -3.15 13.26 -8.69
CA PHE A 65 -3.76 12.10 -9.32
C PHE A 65 -4.62 11.32 -8.30
N SER A 66 -5.18 10.19 -8.69
CA SER A 66 -5.91 9.31 -7.76
C SER A 66 -5.48 7.87 -7.93
N TYR A 67 -5.30 7.13 -6.83
CA TYR A 67 -4.84 5.75 -6.84
C TYR A 67 -5.15 5.03 -5.51
N PRO A 68 -5.60 3.76 -5.52
CA PRO A 68 -5.82 2.89 -6.68
C PRO A 68 -7.14 3.14 -7.43
N ASP A 69 -8.02 3.98 -6.89
CA ASP A 69 -9.32 4.33 -7.44
C ASP A 69 -9.56 5.85 -7.40
N ALA A 70 -10.71 6.30 -7.90
CA ALA A 70 -11.07 7.72 -7.97
C ALA A 70 -11.31 8.38 -6.60
N SER A 71 -11.55 7.60 -5.55
CA SER A 71 -11.84 8.09 -4.20
C SER A 71 -10.59 8.19 -3.31
N SER A 72 -9.41 7.89 -3.85
CA SER A 72 -8.12 7.99 -3.14
C SER A 72 -7.23 9.05 -3.80
N PRO A 73 -7.31 10.32 -3.36
CA PRO A 73 -6.49 11.39 -3.92
C PRO A 73 -5.03 11.24 -3.48
N CYS A 74 -4.12 11.52 -4.40
CA CYS A 74 -2.67 11.35 -4.25
C CYS A 74 -1.93 12.52 -4.90
N GLN A 75 -0.69 12.75 -4.47
CA GLN A 75 0.23 13.69 -5.10
C GLN A 75 1.57 13.01 -5.36
N ALA A 76 2.09 13.20 -6.58
CA ALA A 76 3.45 12.84 -6.96
C ALA A 76 4.31 14.11 -7.01
N ILE A 77 5.53 14.05 -6.51
CA ILE A 77 6.42 15.20 -6.41
C ILE A 77 7.83 14.76 -6.80
N ARG A 78 8.47 15.56 -7.64
CA ARG A 78 9.90 15.44 -7.96
C ARG A 78 10.72 16.27 -6.98
N MET A 79 11.50 15.65 -6.10
CA MET A 79 12.20 16.34 -5.00
C MET A 79 13.40 17.18 -5.47
N GLY A 80 13.96 16.90 -6.64
CA GLY A 80 15.17 17.56 -7.15
C GLY A 80 16.47 17.04 -6.53
N GLN A 81 16.38 16.06 -5.63
CA GLN A 81 17.50 15.32 -5.08
C GLN A 81 17.05 13.89 -4.75
N ALA A 82 17.97 12.94 -4.83
CA ALA A 82 17.66 11.55 -4.55
C ALA A 82 17.12 11.39 -3.12
N VAL A 83 15.99 10.69 -2.99
CA VAL A 83 15.34 10.40 -1.70
C VAL A 83 15.04 8.91 -1.59
N PRO A 84 14.99 8.34 -0.37
CA PRO A 84 14.60 6.95 -0.18
C PRO A 84 13.26 6.63 -0.85
N GLY A 85 13.23 5.57 -1.66
CA GLY A 85 12.02 5.15 -2.38
C GLY A 85 11.66 6.01 -3.59
N GLY A 86 12.45 7.04 -3.92
CA GLY A 86 12.27 7.84 -5.12
C GLY A 86 12.60 7.06 -6.39
N VAL A 87 11.82 7.29 -7.45
CA VAL A 87 12.03 6.70 -8.78
C VAL A 87 12.46 7.78 -9.79
N GLY A 88 12.56 7.40 -11.06
CA GLY A 88 13.01 8.29 -12.13
C GLY A 88 14.53 8.27 -12.31
N PRO A 89 15.04 9.07 -13.27
CA PRO A 89 16.47 9.10 -13.57
C PRO A 89 17.32 9.57 -12.38
N ASP A 90 16.80 10.50 -11.57
CA ASP A 90 17.50 11.09 -10.43
C ASP A 90 17.12 10.46 -9.08
N GLN A 91 16.26 9.43 -9.08
CA GLN A 91 15.72 8.77 -7.87
C GLN A 91 15.05 9.75 -6.89
N ASP A 92 14.37 10.76 -7.44
CA ASP A 92 13.81 11.89 -6.69
C ASP A 92 12.29 12.01 -6.80
N ILE A 93 11.62 11.12 -7.56
CA ILE A 93 10.17 11.15 -7.75
C ILE A 93 9.50 10.25 -6.72
N VAL A 94 8.71 10.84 -5.84
CA VAL A 94 7.93 10.13 -4.81
C VAL A 94 6.45 10.46 -4.97
N ALA A 95 5.58 9.60 -4.42
CA ALA A 95 4.15 9.88 -4.39
C ALA A 95 3.51 9.38 -3.10
N TYR A 96 2.47 10.08 -2.66
CA TYR A 96 1.76 9.79 -1.41
C TYR A 96 0.26 9.96 -1.58
N SER A 97 -0.51 9.21 -0.78
CA SER A 97 -1.89 9.60 -0.51
C SER A 97 -1.89 10.96 0.20
N ILE A 98 -2.85 11.83 -0.10
CA ILE A 98 -2.99 13.10 0.62
C ILE A 98 -3.99 13.02 1.77
N LEU A 99 -4.53 11.83 2.08
CA LEU A 99 -5.45 11.67 3.20
C LEU A 99 -4.67 11.45 4.49
N CYS A 100 -4.85 12.36 5.45
CA CYS A 100 -4.20 12.25 6.76
C CYS A 100 -4.59 10.94 7.46
N THR A 101 -3.61 10.17 7.91
CA THR A 101 -3.81 8.87 8.57
C THR A 101 -4.42 8.97 9.96
N HIS A 102 -4.59 10.17 10.51
CA HIS A 102 -5.31 10.39 11.77
C HIS A 102 -6.84 10.22 11.58
N GLN A 103 -7.46 11.17 10.87
CA GLN A 103 -8.92 11.25 10.68
C GLN A 103 -9.32 11.66 9.25
N GLY A 104 -8.43 11.47 8.28
CA GLY A 104 -8.78 11.53 6.85
C GLY A 104 -8.81 12.90 6.21
N CYS A 105 -8.58 13.99 6.94
CA CYS A 105 -8.52 15.31 6.34
C CYS A 105 -7.47 15.37 5.21
N PRO A 106 -7.80 15.97 4.05
CA PRO A 106 -6.81 16.21 3.00
C PRO A 106 -5.68 17.10 3.51
N THR A 107 -4.44 16.64 3.35
CA THR A 107 -3.23 17.40 3.64
C THR A 107 -2.88 18.31 2.47
N SER A 108 -2.29 19.46 2.76
CA SER A 108 -1.69 20.34 1.75
C SER A 108 -0.17 20.16 1.71
N TYR A 109 0.41 20.02 0.52
CA TYR A 109 1.86 20.06 0.35
C TYR A 109 2.39 21.49 0.52
N ASP A 110 3.40 21.66 1.37
CA ASP A 110 4.15 22.89 1.56
C ASP A 110 5.52 22.75 0.88
N SER A 111 5.73 23.49 -0.21
CA SER A 111 6.96 23.41 -0.99
C SER A 111 8.18 24.04 -0.32
N LYS A 112 7.99 24.93 0.67
CA LYS A 112 9.10 25.51 1.42
C LYS A 112 9.71 24.48 2.37
N ASP A 113 8.85 23.74 3.07
CA ASP A 113 9.27 22.75 4.06
C ASP A 113 9.32 21.32 3.49
N ARG A 114 8.88 21.11 2.24
CA ARG A 114 8.75 19.80 1.57
C ARG A 114 7.95 18.78 2.37
N CYS A 115 6.90 19.28 3.03
CA CYS A 115 6.08 18.50 3.95
C CYS A 115 4.61 18.57 3.58
N PHE A 116 3.87 17.49 3.85
CA PHE A 116 2.41 17.50 3.86
C PHE A 116 1.90 17.94 5.22
N LYS A 117 1.05 18.96 5.25
CA LYS A 117 0.49 19.55 6.48
C LYS A 117 -1.01 19.29 6.54
N CYS A 118 -1.46 18.63 7.60
CA CYS A 118 -2.87 18.40 7.87
C CYS A 118 -3.47 19.61 8.62
N PRO A 119 -4.52 20.24 8.10
CA PRO A 119 -5.11 21.43 8.71
C PRO A 119 -5.97 21.13 9.95
N CYS A 120 -6.42 19.88 10.13
CA CYS A 120 -7.38 19.53 11.17
C CYS A 120 -6.75 19.44 12.57
N HIS A 121 -5.62 18.73 12.67
CA HIS A 121 -4.95 18.48 13.97
C HIS A 121 -3.42 18.61 13.84
N TYR A 122 -2.98 19.42 12.87
CA TYR A 122 -1.58 19.85 12.70
C TYR A 122 -0.55 18.73 12.58
N SER A 123 -0.94 17.58 12.01
CA SER A 123 0.03 16.54 11.67
C SER A 123 0.85 16.93 10.46
N ILE A 124 2.15 16.70 10.52
CA ILE A 124 3.12 17.05 9.48
C ILE A 124 3.85 15.79 9.04
N PHE A 125 3.97 15.58 7.73
CA PHE A 125 4.64 14.42 7.14
C PHE A 125 5.74 14.87 6.19
N ASP A 126 6.95 14.33 6.36
CA ASP A 126 8.13 14.65 5.55
C ASP A 126 8.12 13.86 4.23
N ALA A 127 7.99 14.56 3.10
CA ALA A 127 7.91 13.92 1.78
C ALA A 127 9.26 13.34 1.32
N GLU A 128 10.38 13.84 1.85
CA GLU A 128 11.74 13.37 1.54
C GLU A 128 12.12 12.14 2.36
N LYS A 129 11.37 11.84 3.43
CA LYS A 129 11.61 10.70 4.33
C LYS A 129 10.43 9.73 4.37
N ASN A 130 10.02 9.23 3.20
CA ASN A 130 8.99 8.19 3.10
C ASN A 130 7.64 8.55 3.78
N GLY A 131 7.28 9.84 3.84
CA GLY A 131 6.04 10.30 4.47
C GLY A 131 6.08 10.21 6.00
N GLN A 132 7.27 10.15 6.60
CA GLN A 132 7.46 10.04 8.04
C GLN A 132 6.70 11.16 8.77
N THR A 133 5.95 10.80 9.80
CA THR A 133 5.31 11.76 10.69
C THR A 133 6.38 12.53 11.46
N VAL A 134 6.50 13.83 11.18
CA VAL A 134 7.41 14.75 11.87
C VAL A 134 6.82 15.13 13.23
N CYS A 135 5.53 15.46 13.25
CA CYS A 135 4.77 15.76 14.46
C CYS A 135 3.27 15.59 14.23
N GLY A 136 2.49 15.57 15.32
CA GLY A 136 1.02 15.56 15.30
C GLY A 136 0.40 14.28 15.86
N GLN A 137 -0.85 14.04 15.49
CA GLN A 137 -1.71 12.98 16.04
C GLN A 137 -1.79 11.74 15.14
N ALA A 138 -1.29 11.83 13.91
CA ALA A 138 -1.28 10.73 12.97
C ALA A 138 -0.42 9.56 13.49
N PRO A 139 -0.99 8.36 13.71
CA PRO A 139 -0.28 7.25 14.34
C PRO A 139 0.70 6.55 13.39
N THR A 140 0.58 6.78 12.09
CA THR A 140 1.41 6.18 11.06
C THR A 140 1.91 7.24 10.08
N SER A 141 2.99 6.93 9.38
CA SER A 141 3.45 7.71 8.23
C SER A 141 2.38 7.81 7.16
N LEU A 142 2.49 8.82 6.29
CA LEU A 142 1.60 9.02 5.17
C LEU A 142 1.78 7.87 4.16
N PRO A 143 0.70 7.20 3.68
CA PRO A 143 0.82 6.06 2.79
C PRO A 143 1.55 6.44 1.50
N ARG A 144 2.61 5.71 1.17
CA ARG A 144 3.42 5.95 -0.02
C ARG A 144 2.81 5.20 -1.20
N ILE A 145 2.62 5.89 -2.32
CA ILE A 145 2.26 5.24 -3.57
C ILE A 145 3.55 4.70 -4.17
N VAL A 146 3.64 3.38 -4.31
CA VAL A 146 4.80 2.72 -4.90
C VAL A 146 4.77 3.01 -6.40
N LEU A 147 5.86 3.60 -6.88
CA LEU A 147 6.01 3.98 -8.27
C LEU A 147 7.00 3.04 -8.97
N GLU A 148 6.83 2.89 -10.27
CA GLU A 148 7.80 2.32 -11.19
C GLU A 148 8.13 3.35 -12.27
N TYR A 149 9.39 3.36 -12.71
CA TYR A 149 9.86 4.21 -13.79
C TYR A 149 10.29 3.37 -15.00
N ASN A 150 9.75 3.70 -16.17
CA ASN A 150 10.15 3.12 -17.44
C ASN A 150 11.05 4.10 -18.22
N ALA A 151 12.35 3.83 -18.26
CA ALA A 151 13.33 4.66 -18.95
C ALA A 151 13.13 4.76 -20.47
N LYS A 152 12.48 3.79 -21.12
CA LYS A 152 12.26 3.80 -22.58
C LYS A 152 11.16 4.79 -22.98
N THR A 153 10.14 4.93 -22.14
CA THR A 153 8.96 5.77 -22.41
C THR A 153 8.89 7.01 -21.52
N ASP A 154 9.88 7.17 -20.64
CA ASP A 154 9.95 8.19 -19.59
C ASP A 154 8.74 8.19 -18.65
N THR A 155 8.04 7.06 -18.53
CA THR A 155 6.74 6.99 -17.83
C THR A 155 6.91 6.59 -16.37
N VAL A 156 6.23 7.32 -15.48
CA VAL A 156 6.08 7.00 -14.06
C VAL A 156 4.70 6.37 -13.85
N THR A 157 4.66 5.20 -13.23
CA THR A 157 3.44 4.40 -13.04
C THR A 157 3.26 4.06 -11.57
N ALA A 158 2.06 4.28 -11.02
CA ALA A 158 1.68 3.79 -9.70
C ALA A 158 1.27 2.32 -9.79
N VAL A 159 1.85 1.48 -8.92
CA VAL A 159 1.71 0.01 -8.98
C VAL A 159 1.31 -0.65 -7.66
N ALA A 160 1.48 0.04 -6.53
CA ALA A 160 1.02 -0.43 -5.23
C ALA A 160 0.93 0.73 -4.23
N VAL A 161 0.52 0.42 -2.99
CA VAL A 161 0.56 1.35 -1.85
C VAL A 161 1.28 0.67 -0.69
N ASP A 162 2.24 1.38 -0.10
CA ASP A 162 2.89 1.03 1.16
C ASP A 162 2.21 1.81 2.30
N GLY A 163 1.60 1.09 3.24
CA GLY A 163 0.66 1.62 4.23
C GLY A 163 -0.82 1.42 3.84
N LEU A 164 -1.73 1.72 4.78
CA LEU A 164 -3.18 1.65 4.56
C LEU A 164 -3.73 3.06 4.34
N ILE A 165 -4.40 3.29 3.22
CA ILE A 165 -5.09 4.56 2.94
C ILE A 165 -6.22 4.75 3.96
N TYR A 166 -6.40 5.98 4.43
CA TYR A 166 -7.44 6.30 5.41
C TYR A 166 -8.85 5.99 4.89
N GLY A 167 -9.73 5.55 5.79
CA GLY A 167 -11.16 5.43 5.52
C GLY A 167 -11.56 4.18 4.73
N ARG A 168 -10.70 3.15 4.71
CA ARG A 168 -10.98 1.89 4.01
C ARG A 168 -10.41 0.67 4.74
N GLN A 169 -11.07 -0.48 4.56
CA GLN A 169 -10.68 -1.77 5.16
C GLN A 169 -9.52 -2.47 4.43
N ALA A 170 -9.35 -2.16 3.15
CA ALA A 170 -8.28 -2.61 2.29
C ALA A 170 -7.97 -1.51 1.27
N ASN A 171 -6.75 -1.49 0.71
CA ASN A 171 -6.40 -0.44 -0.25
C ASN A 171 -7.15 -0.57 -1.58
N VAL A 172 -7.45 -1.78 -2.03
CA VAL A 172 -8.30 -2.06 -3.20
C VAL A 172 -9.65 -2.55 -2.69
N LEU A 173 -10.73 -1.89 -3.10
CA LEU A 173 -12.11 -2.13 -2.64
C LEU A 173 -12.93 -2.99 -3.60
#